data_AF-W5T1T5-F1
#
_entry.id   AF-W5T1T5-F1
#
_cell.length_a   1.000
_cell.length_b   1.000
_cell.length_c   1.000
_cell.angle_alpha   90.00
_cell.angle_beta   90.00
_cell.angle_gamma   90.00
#
_symmetry.space_group_name_H-M   'P 1'
#
loop_
_entity.id
_entity.type
_entity.pdbx_description
1 polymer ?
#
loop_
_entity_poly.entity_id
_entity_poly.type
_entity_poly.pdbx_seq_one_letter_code
_entity_poly.pdbx_strand_id
1 'polypeptide(L)'
;MRRAKKSFDDYVVYFKEGRLNDAQIAKELGVSRVNVGKMRRKWEEVKDDPEYVKETAKLTIREDTLTNILIHASQSTAQARDLKSQFSMARSMLGIEFINSFSRYLELELKAHNHEIEVLESKIISLDNKIRNNNLSHSDEESKRLEELKLKLDELKRERELKKMSLYYKTMLKLKATDVDVRSKF
;
A
#
# COMPACT_ATOMS: atom_id res chain seq x y z
N MET A 1 -20.96 -4.55 30.99
CA MET A 1 -20.28 -5.72 30.38
C MET A 1 -21.26 -6.87 30.23
N ARG A 2 -21.58 -7.30 29.00
CA ARG A 2 -22.38 -8.53 28.80
C ARG A 2 -21.46 -9.72 29.09
N ARG A 3 -21.69 -10.46 30.18
CA ARG A 3 -20.97 -11.71 30.43
C ARG A 3 -21.35 -12.69 29.31
N ALA A 4 -20.38 -13.24 28.60
CA ALA A 4 -20.62 -14.25 27.58
C ALA A 4 -21.42 -15.41 28.20
N LYS A 5 -22.50 -15.81 27.53
CA LYS A 5 -23.34 -16.92 28.00
C LYS A 5 -22.50 -18.20 27.95
N LYS A 6 -22.34 -18.87 29.09
CA LYS A 6 -21.62 -20.14 29.18
C LYS A 6 -22.52 -21.29 28.74
N SER A 7 -22.01 -22.12 27.84
CA SER A 7 -22.63 -23.34 27.37
C SER A 7 -22.57 -24.42 28.46
N PHE A 8 -23.35 -25.50 28.30
CA PHE A 8 -23.27 -26.64 29.21
C PHE A 8 -21.89 -27.29 29.18
N ASP A 9 -21.27 -27.40 28.01
CA ASP A 9 -19.97 -28.03 27.82
C ASP A 9 -18.84 -27.29 28.53
N ASP A 10 -18.93 -25.95 28.63
CA ASP A 10 -17.98 -25.13 29.40
C ASP A 10 -17.91 -25.56 30.89
N TYR A 11 -19.02 -26.07 31.45
CA TYR A 11 -19.05 -26.59 32.82
C TYR A 11 -18.54 -28.03 32.90
N VAL A 12 -18.91 -28.85 31.92
CA VAL A 12 -18.60 -30.29 31.86
C VAL A 12 -17.10 -30.54 31.90
N VAL A 13 -16.29 -29.68 31.27
CA VAL A 13 -14.81 -29.77 31.30
C VAL A 13 -14.30 -29.84 32.74
N TYR A 14 -14.73 -28.92 33.60
CA TYR A 14 -14.30 -28.86 35.00
C TYR A 14 -14.85 -30.02 35.85
N PHE A 15 -16.07 -30.50 35.55
CA PHE A 15 -16.66 -31.63 36.26
C PHE A 15 -15.92 -32.94 35.96
N LYS A 16 -15.55 -33.16 34.68
CA LYS A 16 -14.74 -34.32 34.26
C LYS A 16 -13.33 -34.28 34.84
N GLU A 17 -12.73 -33.10 35.00
CA GLU A 17 -11.39 -32.97 35.61
C GLU A 17 -11.37 -33.23 37.12
N GLY A 18 -12.45 -32.89 37.84
CA GLY A 18 -12.60 -33.14 39.28
C GLY A 18 -11.65 -32.37 40.20
N ARG A 19 -10.83 -31.45 39.66
CA ARG A 19 -9.78 -30.72 40.41
C ARG A 19 -10.29 -29.47 41.13
N LEU A 20 -11.41 -28.89 40.67
CA LEU A 20 -11.95 -27.64 41.18
C LEU A 20 -13.30 -27.86 41.87
N ASN A 21 -13.52 -27.17 42.99
CA ASN A 21 -14.83 -27.12 43.64
C ASN A 21 -15.76 -26.09 42.97
N ASP A 22 -17.06 -26.14 43.28
CA ASP A 22 -18.07 -25.28 42.64
C ASP A 22 -17.80 -23.77 42.79
N ALA A 23 -17.15 -23.35 43.88
CA ALA A 23 -16.80 -21.94 44.08
C ALA A 23 -15.64 -21.50 43.16
N GLN A 24 -14.64 -22.37 42.97
CA GLN A 24 -13.54 -22.15 42.04
C GLN A 24 -14.03 -22.13 40.59
N ILE A 25 -14.86 -23.11 40.20
CA ILE A 25 -15.45 -23.17 38.85
C ILE A 25 -16.31 -21.92 38.58
N ALA A 26 -17.09 -21.47 39.57
CA ALA A 26 -17.89 -20.26 39.44
C ALA A 26 -17.03 -19.02 39.18
N LYS A 27 -15.88 -18.91 39.84
CA LYS A 27 -14.92 -17.82 39.65
C LYS A 27 -14.29 -17.87 38.26
N GLU A 28 -13.82 -19.04 37.81
CA GLU A 28 -13.22 -19.24 36.48
C GLU A 28 -14.20 -18.92 35.34
N LEU A 29 -15.44 -19.40 35.46
CA LEU A 29 -16.46 -19.19 34.44
C LEU A 29 -17.18 -17.84 34.55
N GLY A 30 -16.93 -17.07 35.62
CA GLY A 30 -17.59 -15.78 35.87
C GLY A 30 -19.10 -15.88 36.14
N VAL A 31 -19.56 -16.98 36.74
CA VAL A 31 -20.98 -17.25 37.00
C VAL A 31 -21.27 -17.43 38.50
N SER A 32 -22.53 -17.59 38.88
CA SER A 32 -22.87 -17.88 40.27
C SER A 32 -22.60 -19.35 40.62
N ARG A 33 -22.19 -19.61 41.86
CA ARG A 33 -22.02 -20.98 42.41
C ARG A 33 -23.30 -21.81 42.27
N VAL A 34 -24.46 -21.18 42.43
CA VAL A 34 -25.78 -21.83 42.25
C VAL A 34 -25.94 -22.33 40.81
N ASN A 35 -25.48 -21.58 39.81
CA ASN A 35 -25.54 -22.02 38.42
C ASN A 35 -24.64 -23.22 38.16
N VAL A 36 -23.42 -23.23 38.73
CA VAL A 36 -22.52 -24.38 38.66
C VAL A 36 -23.17 -25.63 39.26
N GLY A 37 -23.78 -25.52 40.44
CA GLY A 37 -24.46 -26.64 41.09
C GLY A 37 -25.70 -27.15 40.34
N LYS A 38 -26.38 -26.30 39.55
CA LYS A 38 -27.44 -26.74 38.62
C LYS A 38 -26.87 -27.54 37.45
N MET A 39 -25.78 -27.06 36.86
CA MET A 39 -25.11 -27.75 35.74
C MET A 39 -24.46 -29.05 36.19
N ARG A 40 -23.93 -29.12 37.41
CA ARG A 40 -23.33 -30.34 37.97
C ARG A 40 -24.37 -31.45 38.11
N ARG A 41 -25.54 -31.16 38.69
CA ARG A 41 -26.64 -32.12 38.78
C ARG A 41 -27.09 -32.61 37.41
N LYS A 42 -27.30 -31.68 36.48
CA LYS A 42 -27.64 -32.02 35.09
C LYS A 42 -26.59 -32.91 34.43
N TRP A 43 -25.30 -32.69 34.70
CA TRP A 43 -24.23 -33.53 34.21
C TRP A 43 -24.19 -34.90 34.89
N GLU A 44 -24.39 -34.97 36.21
CA GLU A 44 -24.47 -36.23 36.97
C GLU A 44 -25.60 -37.13 36.52
N GLU A 45 -26.72 -36.57 36.04
CA GLU A 45 -27.86 -37.31 35.50
C GLU A 45 -27.57 -37.97 34.14
N VAL A 46 -26.67 -37.39 33.32
CA VAL A 46 -26.43 -37.83 31.93
C VAL A 46 -25.03 -38.40 31.69
N LYS A 47 -24.12 -38.29 32.65
CA LYS A 47 -22.71 -38.71 32.48
C LYS A 47 -22.53 -40.19 32.15
N ASP A 48 -23.47 -41.03 32.55
CA ASP A 48 -23.45 -42.49 32.37
C ASP A 48 -24.34 -42.95 31.19
N ASP A 49 -24.98 -42.02 30.48
CA ASP A 49 -25.78 -42.30 29.28
C ASP A 49 -24.86 -42.68 28.09
N PRO A 50 -24.99 -43.89 27.51
CA PRO A 50 -24.17 -44.33 26.39
C PRO A 50 -24.19 -43.39 25.18
N GLU A 51 -25.30 -42.71 24.93
CA GLU A 51 -25.46 -41.79 23.79
C GLU A 51 -24.70 -40.48 24.04
N TYR A 52 -24.79 -39.95 25.26
CA TYR A 52 -24.02 -38.77 25.72
C TYR A 52 -22.50 -39.03 25.79
N VAL A 53 -22.09 -40.22 26.21
CA VAL A 53 -20.66 -40.61 26.27
C VAL A 53 -20.05 -40.70 24.87
N LYS A 54 -20.82 -41.17 23.89
CA LYS A 54 -20.38 -41.30 22.49
C LYS A 54 -20.28 -39.94 21.79
N GLU A 55 -21.21 -39.03 22.07
CA GLU A 55 -21.23 -37.67 21.51
C GLU A 55 -20.17 -36.75 22.15
N THR A 56 -19.85 -36.97 23.44
CA THR A 56 -18.79 -36.22 24.16
C THR A 56 -17.43 -36.92 24.18
N ALA A 57 -17.24 -37.94 23.32
CA ALA A 57 -15.96 -38.60 23.12
C ALA A 57 -14.91 -37.55 22.73
N LYS A 58 -14.00 -37.26 23.67
CA LYS A 58 -12.98 -36.22 23.55
C LYS A 58 -12.17 -36.43 22.27
N LEU A 59 -12.33 -35.51 21.32
CA LEU A 59 -11.38 -35.33 20.23
C LEU A 59 -10.08 -34.80 20.85
N THR A 60 -9.20 -35.72 21.23
CA THR A 60 -7.97 -35.40 21.93
C THR A 60 -6.88 -35.21 20.90
N ILE A 61 -6.50 -33.96 20.64
CA ILE A 61 -5.35 -33.65 19.79
C ILE A 61 -4.10 -33.77 20.66
N ARG A 62 -3.10 -34.51 20.21
CA ARG A 62 -1.81 -34.57 20.90
C ARG A 62 -1.13 -33.20 20.85
N GLU A 63 -0.48 -32.81 21.94
CA GLU A 63 0.18 -31.51 22.07
C GLU A 63 1.23 -31.24 20.98
N ASP A 64 1.96 -32.28 20.57
CA ASP A 64 2.92 -32.24 19.45
C ASP A 64 2.26 -31.79 18.14
N THR A 65 1.05 -32.29 17.87
CA THR A 65 0.28 -32.04 16.66
C THR A 65 -0.25 -30.62 16.66
N LEU A 66 -0.77 -30.15 17.79
CA LEU A 66 -1.19 -28.75 17.95
C LEU A 66 -0.01 -27.79 17.79
N THR A 67 1.14 -28.11 18.41
CA THR A 67 2.35 -27.29 18.34
C THR A 67 2.85 -27.20 16.89
N ASN A 68 2.88 -28.31 16.17
CA ASN A 68 3.29 -28.34 14.77
C ASN A 68 2.34 -27.49 13.89
N ILE A 69 1.03 -27.57 14.10
CA ILE A 69 0.04 -26.74 13.39
C ILE A 69 0.32 -25.25 13.64
N LEU A 70 0.56 -24.85 14.90
CA LEU A 70 0.82 -23.47 15.26
C LEU A 70 2.15 -22.95 14.67
N ILE A 71 3.20 -23.78 14.68
CA ILE A 71 4.49 -23.44 14.06
C ILE A 71 4.31 -23.23 12.56
N HIS A 72 3.65 -24.15 11.85
CA HIS A 72 3.43 -24.03 10.41
C HIS A 72 2.56 -22.83 10.05
N ALA A 73 1.50 -22.55 10.82
CA ALA A 73 0.68 -21.37 10.62
C ALA A 73 1.50 -20.08 10.82
N SER A 74 2.34 -20.04 11.85
CA SER A 74 3.23 -18.90 12.14
C SER A 74 4.26 -18.70 11.03
N GLN A 75 4.88 -19.77 10.53
CA GLN A 75 5.83 -19.72 9.42
C GLN A 75 5.16 -19.25 8.12
N SER A 76 3.99 -19.80 7.79
CA SER A 76 3.23 -19.41 6.59
C SER A 76 2.84 -17.92 6.63
N THR A 77 2.40 -17.41 7.78
CA THR A 77 2.12 -15.98 7.93
C THR A 77 3.36 -15.10 7.82
N ALA A 78 4.51 -15.54 8.34
CA ALA A 78 5.78 -14.84 8.19
C ALA A 78 6.23 -14.78 6.72
N GLN A 79 6.16 -15.91 6.00
CA GLN A 79 6.46 -15.99 4.57
C GLN A 79 5.56 -15.09 3.74
N ALA A 80 4.25 -15.07 4.02
CA ALA A 80 3.31 -14.19 3.32
C ALA A 80 3.61 -12.69 3.56
N ARG A 81 4.03 -12.32 4.78
CA ARG A 81 4.45 -10.94 5.10
C ARG A 81 5.72 -10.56 4.35
N ASP A 82 6.70 -11.46 4.32
CA ASP A 82 7.95 -11.23 3.59
C ASP A 82 7.71 -11.07 2.09
N LEU A 83 6.92 -11.96 1.48
CA LEU A 83 6.55 -11.87 0.06
C LEU A 83 5.83 -10.54 -0.25
N LYS A 84 4.91 -10.10 0.63
CA LYS A 84 4.23 -8.81 0.49
C LYS A 84 5.21 -7.64 0.55
N SER A 85 6.21 -7.71 1.44
CA SER A 85 7.27 -6.71 1.55
C SER A 85 8.12 -6.68 0.27
N GLN A 86 8.60 -7.83 -0.20
CA GLN A 86 9.38 -7.96 -1.43
C GLN A 86 8.62 -7.41 -2.64
N PHE A 87 7.33 -7.75 -2.77
CA PHE A 87 6.49 -7.22 -3.85
C PHE A 87 6.35 -5.70 -3.77
N SER A 88 6.15 -5.15 -2.56
CA SER A 88 6.09 -3.70 -2.36
C SER A 88 7.40 -3.01 -2.75
N MET A 89 8.56 -3.61 -2.40
CA MET A 89 9.87 -3.10 -2.79
C MET A 89 10.08 -3.14 -4.30
N ALA A 90 9.77 -4.28 -4.94
CA ALA A 90 9.88 -4.44 -6.38
C ALA A 90 9.00 -3.43 -7.14
N ARG A 91 7.77 -3.21 -6.66
CA ARG A 91 6.87 -2.18 -7.22
C ARG A 91 7.46 -0.78 -7.11
N SER A 92 8.03 -0.43 -5.97
CA SER A 92 8.70 0.87 -5.78
C SER A 92 9.91 1.03 -6.68
N MET A 93 10.73 -0.02 -6.83
CA MET A 93 11.91 -0.01 -7.71
C MET A 93 11.52 0.23 -9.16
N LEU A 94 10.52 -0.50 -9.67
CA LEU A 94 9.95 -0.29 -11.00
C LEU A 94 9.48 1.15 -11.20
N GLY A 95 8.84 1.75 -10.20
CA GLY A 95 8.41 3.15 -10.25
C GLY A 95 9.59 4.11 -10.40
N ILE A 96 10.68 3.89 -9.65
CA ILE A 96 11.90 4.71 -9.72
C ILE A 96 12.59 4.55 -11.09
N GLU A 97 12.78 3.32 -11.56
CA GLU A 97 13.38 3.04 -12.87
C GLU A 97 12.61 3.68 -14.01
N PHE A 98 11.27 3.63 -13.93
CA PHE A 98 10.40 4.30 -14.89
C PHE A 98 10.59 5.82 -14.87
N ILE A 99 10.56 6.44 -13.69
CA ILE A 99 10.74 7.90 -13.54
C ILE A 99 12.09 8.32 -14.14
N ASN A 100 13.16 7.58 -13.83
CA ASN A 100 14.51 7.88 -14.35
C ASN A 100 14.57 7.76 -15.87
N SER A 101 14.05 6.66 -16.42
CA SER A 101 14.01 6.43 -17.87
C SER A 101 13.18 7.48 -18.60
N PHE A 102 12.02 7.84 -18.02
CA PHE A 102 11.13 8.84 -18.59
C PHE A 102 11.74 10.25 -18.52
N SER A 103 12.44 10.58 -17.44
CA SER A 103 13.14 11.87 -17.31
C SER A 103 14.22 12.02 -18.37
N ARG A 104 15.01 10.98 -18.60
CA ARG A 104 16.00 10.95 -19.69
C ARG A 104 15.35 11.07 -21.07
N TYR A 105 14.21 10.41 -21.28
CA TYR A 105 13.46 10.54 -22.52
C TYR A 105 12.94 11.97 -22.73
N LEU A 106 12.39 12.62 -21.69
CA LEU A 106 11.95 14.01 -21.74
C LEU A 106 13.09 14.95 -22.13
N GLU A 107 14.27 14.78 -21.53
CA GLU A 107 15.46 15.58 -21.87
C GLU A 107 15.83 15.44 -23.35
N LEU A 108 15.80 14.22 -23.89
CA LEU A 108 16.10 13.97 -25.30
C LEU A 108 15.09 14.62 -26.25
N GLU A 109 13.78 14.49 -25.95
CA GLU A 109 12.71 15.10 -26.75
C GLU A 109 12.75 16.64 -26.73
N LEU A 110 13.19 17.23 -25.62
CA LEU A 110 13.28 18.68 -25.45
C LEU A 110 14.64 19.26 -25.87
N LYS A 111 15.61 18.41 -26.25
CA LYS A 111 16.99 18.83 -26.54
C LYS A 111 17.07 19.89 -27.63
N ALA A 112 16.33 19.73 -28.72
CA ALA A 112 16.32 20.69 -29.83
C ALA A 112 15.81 22.07 -29.38
N HIS A 113 14.67 22.11 -28.67
CA HIS A 113 14.10 23.35 -28.14
C HIS A 113 15.05 24.02 -27.13
N ASN A 114 15.67 23.24 -26.23
CA ASN A 114 16.65 23.76 -25.28
C ASN A 114 17.83 24.43 -26.01
N HIS A 115 18.36 23.77 -27.05
CA HIS A 115 19.47 24.31 -27.83
C HIS A 115 19.08 25.59 -28.58
N GLU A 116 17.90 25.64 -29.19
CA GLU A 116 17.41 26.84 -29.87
C GLU A 116 17.21 28.02 -28.92
N ILE A 117 16.69 27.74 -27.71
CA ILE A 117 16.55 28.72 -26.62
C ILE A 117 17.93 29.27 -26.22
N GLU A 118 18.91 28.40 -25.95
CA GLU A 118 20.28 28.80 -25.59
C GLU A 118 20.93 29.68 -26.66
N VAL A 119 20.75 29.31 -27.94
CA VAL A 119 21.28 30.07 -29.08
C VAL A 119 20.61 31.45 -29.18
N LEU A 120 19.29 31.54 -28.97
CA LEU A 120 18.58 32.82 -28.99
C LEU A 120 18.94 33.70 -27.80
N GLU A 121 19.03 33.14 -26.60
CA GLU A 121 19.47 33.85 -25.40
C GLU A 121 20.86 34.45 -25.60
N SER A 122 21.80 33.66 -26.15
CA SER A 122 23.15 34.13 -26.49
C SER A 122 23.13 35.27 -27.51
N LYS A 123 22.25 35.20 -28.53
CA LYS A 123 22.09 36.27 -29.54
C LYS A 123 21.52 37.55 -28.92
N ILE A 124 20.52 37.42 -28.05
CA ILE A 124 19.90 38.55 -27.34
C ILE A 124 20.94 39.24 -26.45
N ILE A 125 21.71 38.49 -25.67
CA ILE A 125 22.76 39.03 -24.81
C ILE A 125 23.83 39.76 -25.64
N SER A 126 24.26 39.18 -26.77
CA SER A 126 25.24 39.81 -27.66
C SER A 126 24.71 41.12 -28.26
N LEU A 127 23.43 41.15 -28.67
CA LEU A 127 22.81 42.33 -29.25
C LEU A 127 22.58 43.43 -28.21
N ASP A 128 22.09 43.09 -27.02
CA ASP A 128 21.89 44.02 -25.90
C ASP A 128 23.20 44.72 -25.52
N ASN A 129 24.30 43.95 -25.43
CA ASN A 129 25.62 44.48 -25.16
C ASN A 129 26.14 45.41 -26.28
N LYS A 130 25.85 45.09 -27.55
CA LYS A 130 26.24 45.94 -28.69
C LYS A 130 25.52 47.28 -28.65
N ILE A 131 24.19 47.26 -28.43
CA ILE A 131 23.37 48.47 -28.31
C ILE A 131 23.89 49.35 -27.19
N ARG A 132 24.19 48.75 -26.02
CA ARG A 132 24.70 49.47 -24.86
C ARG A 132 26.07 50.14 -25.09
N ASN A 133 26.90 49.56 -25.97
CA ASN A 133 28.25 50.07 -26.25
C ASN A 133 28.28 51.12 -27.38
N ASN A 134 27.32 51.12 -28.33
CA ASN A 134 27.38 51.90 -29.57
C ASN A 134 26.56 53.22 -29.58
N ASN A 135 26.47 53.92 -28.45
CA ASN A 135 25.68 55.15 -28.28
C ASN A 135 25.49 56.02 -29.56
N LEU A 136 24.26 55.98 -30.12
CA LEU A 136 23.51 57.08 -30.75
C LEU A 136 23.25 57.13 -32.29
N SER A 137 23.55 56.15 -33.16
CA SER A 137 23.13 56.27 -34.59
C SER A 137 22.43 55.08 -35.26
N HIS A 138 22.36 53.90 -34.64
CA HIS A 138 21.65 52.71 -35.17
C HIS A 138 20.62 52.11 -34.18
N SER A 139 20.27 52.87 -33.14
CA SER A 139 19.52 52.40 -31.95
C SER A 139 18.14 51.83 -32.24
N ASP A 140 17.35 52.43 -33.15
CA ASP A 140 15.92 52.09 -33.23
C ASP A 140 15.67 50.74 -33.92
N GLU A 141 16.39 50.44 -35.01
CA GLU A 141 16.25 49.18 -35.73
C GLU A 141 16.85 48.01 -34.94
N GLU A 142 17.99 48.23 -34.26
CA GLU A 142 18.59 47.22 -33.38
C GLU A 142 17.72 46.95 -32.15
N SER A 143 17.08 47.98 -31.59
CA SER A 143 16.15 47.84 -30.46
C SER A 143 14.88 47.08 -30.88
N LYS A 144 14.33 47.39 -32.06
CA LYS A 144 13.18 46.65 -32.60
C LYS A 144 13.54 45.18 -32.83
N ARG A 145 14.69 44.90 -33.42
CA ARG A 145 15.20 43.53 -33.62
C ARG A 145 15.43 42.79 -32.29
N LEU A 146 15.88 43.49 -31.25
CA LEU A 146 16.04 42.93 -29.92
C LEU A 146 14.68 42.50 -29.34
N GLU A 147 13.66 43.35 -29.45
CA GLU A 147 12.31 43.01 -29.00
C GLU A 147 11.68 41.85 -29.81
N GLU A 148 11.89 41.81 -31.13
CA GLU A 148 11.46 40.68 -31.96
C GLU A 148 12.13 39.35 -31.53
N LEU A 149 13.43 39.38 -31.20
CA LEU A 149 14.13 38.20 -30.69
C LEU A 149 13.61 37.76 -29.31
N LYS A 150 13.29 38.70 -28.42
CA LYS A 150 12.68 38.41 -27.11
C LYS A 150 11.31 37.77 -27.26
N LEU A 151 10.46 38.32 -28.14
CA LEU A 151 9.15 37.73 -28.44
C LEU A 151 9.28 36.30 -28.97
N LYS A 152 10.23 36.07 -29.89
CA LYS A 152 10.51 34.73 -30.42
C LYS A 152 11.02 33.77 -29.35
N LEU A 153 11.86 34.25 -28.42
CA LEU A 153 12.33 33.46 -27.29
C LEU A 153 11.16 33.03 -26.38
N ASP A 154 10.24 33.94 -26.08
CA ASP A 154 9.07 33.65 -25.26
C ASP A 154 8.13 32.65 -25.92
N GLU A 155 7.95 32.76 -27.24
CA GLU A 155 7.17 31.79 -28.03
C GLU A 155 7.81 30.39 -27.98
N LEU A 156 9.11 30.28 -28.22
CA LEU A 156 9.82 28.99 -28.14
C LEU A 156 9.79 28.38 -26.73
N LYS A 157 9.92 29.21 -25.68
CA LYS A 157 9.76 28.74 -24.29
C LYS A 157 8.36 28.18 -24.05
N ARG A 158 7.33 28.82 -24.60
CA ARG A 158 5.94 28.34 -24.52
C ARG A 158 5.76 27.02 -25.27
N GLU A 159 6.27 26.91 -26.49
CA GLU A 159 6.20 25.69 -27.30
C GLU A 159 6.89 24.51 -26.61
N ARG A 160 8.08 24.75 -26.04
CA ARG A 160 8.81 23.77 -25.23
C ARG A 160 7.97 23.24 -24.06
N GLU A 161 7.32 24.13 -23.30
CA GLU A 161 6.48 23.69 -22.18
C GLU A 161 5.23 22.96 -22.65
N LEU A 162 4.60 23.38 -23.76
CA LEU A 162 3.48 22.65 -24.37
C LEU A 162 3.89 21.24 -24.78
N LYS A 163 5.07 21.08 -25.39
CA LYS A 163 5.63 19.77 -25.73
C LYS A 163 5.86 18.92 -24.49
N LYS A 164 6.45 19.48 -23.43
CA LYS A 164 6.65 18.80 -22.14
C LYS A 164 5.32 18.30 -21.55
N MET A 165 4.31 19.17 -21.51
CA MET A 165 2.97 18.82 -21.00
C MET A 165 2.31 17.72 -21.85
N SER A 166 2.42 17.79 -23.18
CA SER A 166 1.92 16.75 -24.08
C SER A 166 2.59 15.38 -23.82
N LEU A 167 3.91 15.36 -23.59
CA LEU A 167 4.64 14.14 -23.27
C LEU A 167 4.19 13.54 -21.92
N TYR A 168 3.99 14.38 -20.88
CA TYR A 168 3.41 13.92 -19.62
C TYR A 168 2.02 13.32 -19.82
N TYR A 169 1.13 14.04 -20.49
CA TYR A 169 -0.24 13.60 -20.71
C TYR A 169 -0.32 12.27 -21.46
N LYS A 170 0.43 12.15 -22.57
CA LYS A 170 0.50 10.91 -23.36
C LYS A 170 1.00 9.73 -22.52
N THR A 171 1.95 9.97 -21.64
CA THR A 171 2.53 8.94 -20.77
C THR A 171 1.55 8.53 -19.68
N MET A 172 0.89 9.49 -19.03
CA MET A 172 -0.16 9.22 -18.04
C MET A 172 -1.33 8.44 -18.64
N LEU A 173 -1.75 8.76 -19.87
CA LEU A 173 -2.79 7.99 -20.57
C LEU A 173 -2.38 6.53 -20.77
N LYS A 174 -1.13 6.26 -21.17
CA LYS A 174 -0.63 4.89 -21.32
C LYS A 174 -0.62 4.14 -19.99
N LEU A 175 -0.17 4.79 -18.91
CA LEU A 175 -0.17 4.21 -17.56
C LEU A 175 -1.59 3.94 -17.04
N LYS A 176 -2.56 4.79 -17.38
CA LYS A 176 -3.96 4.60 -17.00
C LYS A 176 -4.63 3.48 -17.79
N ALA A 177 -4.34 3.38 -19.09
CA ALA A 177 -4.87 2.30 -19.94
C ALA A 177 -4.45 0.91 -19.41
N THR A 178 -3.23 0.79 -18.86
CA THR A 178 -2.78 -0.45 -18.21
C THR A 178 -3.49 -0.77 -16.89
N ASP A 179 -4.06 0.20 -16.17
CA ASP A 179 -4.81 -0.06 -14.92
C ASP A 179 -6.23 -0.58 -15.19
N VAL A 180 -6.83 -0.23 -16.34
CA VAL A 180 -8.18 -0.69 -16.71
C VAL A 180 -8.17 -2.14 -17.20
N ASP A 181 -7.18 -2.52 -18.01
CA ASP A 181 -7.05 -3.89 -18.52
C ASP A 181 -6.83 -4.92 -17.39
N VAL A 182 -6.09 -4.55 -16.35
CA VAL A 182 -5.83 -5.43 -15.19
C VAL A 182 -7.09 -5.63 -14.34
N ARG A 183 -7.93 -4.60 -14.16
CA ARG A 183 -9.19 -4.73 -13.40
C ARG A 183 -10.28 -5.50 -14.15
N SER A 184 -10.17 -5.65 -15.47
CA SER A 184 -11.13 -6.42 -16.27
C SER A 184 -10.91 -7.93 -16.23
N LYS A 185 -9.78 -8.40 -15.66
CA LYS A 185 -9.35 -9.80 -15.69
C LYS A 185 -9.35 -10.52 -14.34
N PHE A 186 -9.89 -9.90 -13.29
CA PHE A 186 -10.05 -10.52 -11.97
C PHE A 186 -11.44 -10.24 -11.39
#